data_AF-A0A355H742-F1
#
_entry.id   AF-A0A355H742-F1
#
_cell.length_a   1.000
_cell.length_b   1.000
_cell.length_c   1.000
_cell.angle_alpha   90.00
_cell.angle_beta   90.00
_cell.angle_gamma   90.00
#
_symmetry.space_group_name_H-M   'P 1'
#
loop_
_entity.id
_entity.type
_entity.pdbx_description
1 polymer ?
#
loop_
_entity_poly.entity_id
_entity_poly.type
_entity_poly.pdbx_seq_one_letter_code
_entity_poly.pdbx_strand_id
1 'polypeptide(L)' 'GVIMGSTSDWETMREACEVLDELNVSYEKRVVSAHRTPEWMSAYATQAEERGLQIIIA' A
#
# COMPACT_ATOMS: atom_id res chain seq x y z
N GLY A 1 5.13 1.16 0.77
CA GLY A 1 3.73 1.01 1.21
C GLY A 1 3.02 0.09 0.24
N VAL A 2 2.31 -0.90 0.74
CA VAL A 2 1.55 -1.88 -0.03
C VAL A 2 0.06 -1.52 0.09
N ILE A 3 -0.54 -0.97 -0.95
CA ILE A 3 -1.95 -0.59 -0.94
C ILE A 3 -2.76 -1.52 -1.84
N MET A 4 -4.07 -1.59 -1.58
CA MET A 4 -4.99 -2.38 -2.38
C MET A 4 -6.36 -1.73 -2.45
N GLY A 5 -7.08 -1.92 -3.56
CA GLY A 5 -8.37 -1.28 -3.78
C GLY A 5 -9.48 -1.85 -2.91
N SER A 6 -9.35 -3.10 -2.49
CA SER A 6 -10.33 -3.88 -1.74
C SER A 6 -9.68 -4.90 -0.81
N THR A 7 -10.36 -5.30 0.26
CA THR A 7 -9.92 -6.42 1.11
C THR A 7 -9.89 -7.75 0.37
N SER A 8 -10.67 -7.89 -0.70
CA SER A 8 -10.64 -9.07 -1.58
C SER A 8 -9.28 -9.26 -2.27
N ASP A 9 -8.51 -8.19 -2.45
CA ASP A 9 -7.22 -8.24 -3.14
C ASP A 9 -6.11 -8.79 -2.23
N TRP A 10 -6.39 -8.94 -0.92
CA TRP A 10 -5.41 -9.35 0.08
C TRP A 10 -4.78 -10.72 -0.22
N GLU A 11 -5.55 -11.65 -0.78
CA GLU A 11 -5.05 -13.00 -1.08
C GLU A 11 -3.85 -12.97 -2.04
N THR A 12 -3.85 -12.04 -3.00
CA THR A 12 -2.72 -11.79 -3.92
C THR A 12 -1.70 -10.85 -3.28
N MET A 13 -2.13 -9.74 -2.68
CA MET A 13 -1.22 -8.70 -2.21
C MET A 13 -0.34 -9.11 -1.01
N ARG A 14 -0.74 -10.15 -0.26
CA ARG A 14 0.07 -10.70 0.83
C ARG A 14 1.40 -11.29 0.35
N GLU A 15 1.48 -11.78 -0.89
CA GLU A 15 2.71 -12.37 -1.43
C GLU A 15 3.83 -11.33 -1.50
N ALA A 16 3.50 -10.08 -1.85
CA ALA A 16 4.44 -8.97 -1.81
C ALA A 16 4.90 -8.65 -0.38
N CYS A 17 3.99 -8.75 0.61
CA CYS A 17 4.31 -8.53 2.01
C CYS A 17 5.26 -9.61 2.55
N GLU A 18 5.03 -10.88 2.19
CA GLU A 18 5.86 -12.02 2.59
C GLU A 18 7.30 -11.86 2.07
N VAL A 19 7.49 -11.47 0.81
CA VAL A 19 8.82 -11.18 0.25
C VAL A 19 9.50 -10.02 0.97
N LEU A 20 8.77 -8.95 1.30
CA LEU A 20 9.33 -7.82 2.04
C LEU A 20 9.75 -8.22 3.46
N ASP A 21 8.98 -9.10 4.12
CA ASP A 21 9.31 -9.66 5.43
C ASP A 21 10.60 -10.52 5.36
N GLU A 22 10.74 -11.39 4.36
CA GLU A 22 11.96 -12.19 4.14
C GLU A 22 13.20 -11.32 3.93
N LEU A 23 13.04 -10.21 3.20
CA LEU A 23 14.11 -9.24 2.94
C LEU A 23 14.35 -8.27 4.09
N ASN A 24 13.60 -8.36 5.20
CA ASN A 24 13.64 -7.44 6.33
C ASN A 24 13.41 -5.97 5.93
N VAL A 25 12.56 -5.73 4.93
CA VAL A 25 12.18 -4.40 4.47
C VAL A 25 10.89 -3.98 5.18
N SER A 26 10.95 -2.91 5.96
CA SER A 26 9.76 -2.38 6.64
C SER A 26 8.74 -1.81 5.65
N TYR A 27 7.46 -2.12 5.84
CA TYR A 27 6.36 -1.60 5.02
C TYR A 27 5.10 -1.29 5.83
N GLU A 28 4.23 -0.45 5.27
CA GLU A 28 2.84 -0.33 5.69
C GLU A 28 1.91 -1.00 4.68
N LYS A 29 0.77 -1.54 5.13
CA LYS A 29 -0.28 -2.05 4.24
C LYS A 29 -1.64 -1.41 4.53
N ARG A 30 -2.37 -0.98 3.50
CA ARG A 30 -3.66 -0.28 3.65
C ARG A 30 -4.63 -0.57 2.50
N VAL A 31 -5.93 -0.57 2.77
CA VAL A 31 -6.96 -0.54 1.71
C VAL A 31 -7.16 0.92 1.28
N VAL A 32 -6.84 1.25 0.03
CA VAL A 32 -6.93 2.58 -0.57
C VAL A 32 -7.59 2.46 -1.94
N SER A 33 -8.88 2.81 -2.02
CA SER A 33 -9.66 2.62 -3.25
C SER A 33 -9.72 3.89 -4.09
N ALA A 34 -9.12 3.85 -5.29
CA ALA A 34 -9.19 4.97 -6.23
C ALA A 34 -10.64 5.30 -6.67
N HIS A 35 -11.50 4.29 -6.81
CA HIS A 35 -12.88 4.48 -7.27
C HIS A 35 -13.86 4.86 -6.17
N ARG A 36 -13.66 4.38 -4.94
CA ARG A 36 -14.60 4.61 -3.83
C ARG A 36 -14.21 5.78 -2.94
N THR A 37 -12.91 6.02 -2.80
CA THR A 37 -12.35 7.05 -1.92
C THR A 37 -11.20 7.78 -2.63
N PRO A 38 -11.47 8.47 -3.76
CA PRO A 38 -10.43 9.11 -4.58
C PRO A 38 -9.63 10.17 -3.81
N GLU A 39 -10.29 10.96 -2.96
CA GLU A 39 -9.61 11.98 -2.13
C GLU A 39 -8.62 11.35 -1.15
N TRP A 40 -8.98 10.20 -0.57
CA TRP A 40 -8.09 9.49 0.35
C TRP A 40 -6.92 8.84 -0.38
N MET A 41 -7.13 8.36 -1.60
CA MET A 41 -6.06 7.88 -2.48
C MET A 41 -5.07 9.00 -2.84
N SER A 42 -5.58 10.17 -3.20
CA SER A 42 -4.77 11.36 -3.47
C SER A 42 -3.97 11.78 -2.22
N ALA A 43 -4.62 11.85 -1.06
CA ALA A 43 -3.96 12.19 0.21
C ALA A 43 -2.89 11.15 0.60
N TYR A 44 -3.16 9.85 0.39
CA TYR A 44 -2.19 8.79 0.66
C TYR A 44 -0.93 8.97 -0.18
N ALA A 45 -1.08 9.23 -1.48
CA ALA A 45 0.01 9.38 -2.43
C ALA A 45 0.81 10.67 -2.22
N THR A 46 0.14 11.80 -2.04
CA THR A 46 0.79 13.12 -1.87
C THR A 46 1.61 13.22 -0.58
N GLN A 47 1.17 12.56 0.51
CA GLN A 47 1.88 12.55 1.79
C GLN A 47 2.86 11.37 1.92
N ALA A 48 3.01 10.52 0.89
CA ALA A 48 3.79 9.29 1.00
C ALA A 48 5.28 9.58 1.31
N GLU A 49 5.88 10.53 0.60
CA GLU A 49 7.27 10.93 0.78
C GLU A 49 7.52 11.54 2.16
N GLU A 50 6.62 12.40 2.64
CA GLU A 50 6.69 13.00 3.98
C GLU A 50 6.63 11.95 5.10
N ARG A 51 5.91 10.84 4.87
CA ARG A 51 5.87 9.68 5.78
C ARG A 51 7.09 8.75 5.65
N GLY A 52 8.05 9.08 4.79
CA GLY A 52 9.27 8.29 4.56
C GLY A 52 9.07 7.07 3.65
N LEU A 53 7.95 6.99 2.92
CA LEU A 53 7.78 5.92 1.93
C LEU A 53 8.65 6.19 0.70
N GLN A 54 9.45 5.20 0.32
CA GLN A 54 10.28 5.29 -0.89
C GLN A 54 9.64 4.61 -2.11
N ILE A 55 8.79 3.59 -1.90
CA ILE A 55 8.14 2.80 -2.95
C ILE A 55 6.68 2.53 -2.57
N ILE A 56 5.79 2.53 -3.58
CA ILE A 56 4.39 2.12 -3.47
C ILE A 56 4.16 0.89 -4.37
N ILE A 57 3.55 -0.16 -3.81
CA ILE A 57 3.01 -1.32 -4.52
C ILE A 57 1.48 -1.19 -4.40
N ALA A 58 0.74 -1.21 -5.50
CA ALA A 58 -0.69 -0.88 -5.54
C ALA A 58 -1.48 -1.78 -6.48
#